data_AF-A0AAD5CW32-F1
#
_entry.id   AF-A0AAD5CW32-F1
#
_cell.length_a   1.000
_cell.length_b   1.000
_cell.length_c   1.000
_cell.angle_alpha   90.00
_cell.angle_beta   90.00
_cell.angle_gamma   90.00
#
_symmetry.space_group_name_H-M   'P 1'
#
loop_
_entity.id
_entity.type
_entity.pdbx_description
1 polymer ?
#
loop_
_entity_poly.entity_id
_entity_poly.type
_entity_poly.pdbx_seq_one_letter_code
_entity_poly.pdbx_strand_id
1 'polypeptide(L)'
;MKTTKLRAAGFVHGLDGLGNQNFPQPKSKPIEKSAAEYLVEQASLYPGEITVVALGPLTNIALAIELDPAFTENIGQIILLGGAFLVNGNVNPASEAN
;
A
#
# COMPACT_ATOMS: atom_id res chain seq x y z
N MET A 1 15.85 1.94 -19.94
CA MET A 1 14.98 2.05 -18.75
C MET A 1 15.53 3.14 -17.84
N LYS A 2 14.77 4.19 -17.54
CA LYS A 2 15.18 5.18 -16.54
C LYS A 2 15.04 4.52 -15.17
N THR A 3 16.14 4.38 -14.43
CA THR A 3 16.12 3.88 -13.06
C THR A 3 15.39 4.92 -12.19
N THR A 4 14.17 4.62 -11.78
CA THR A 4 13.43 5.47 -10.84
C THR A 4 14.12 5.38 -9.48
N LYS A 5 14.59 6.52 -8.96
CA LYS A 5 15.18 6.59 -7.62
C LYS A 5 14.09 6.28 -6.59
N LEU A 6 14.30 5.24 -5.76
CA LEU A 6 13.42 4.93 -4.64
C LEU A 6 13.31 6.17 -3.73
N ARG A 7 12.08 6.62 -3.48
CA ARG A 7 11.79 7.70 -2.53
C ARG A 7 11.30 7.08 -1.23
N ALA A 8 12.21 6.93 -0.27
CA ALA A 8 11.89 6.48 1.08
C ALA A 8 12.05 7.66 2.07
N ALA A 9 11.15 7.76 3.05
CA ALA A 9 11.16 8.81 4.07
C ALA A 9 11.99 8.40 5.31
N GLY A 10 13.21 7.90 5.11
CA GLY A 10 14.06 7.40 6.20
C GLY A 10 14.46 8.47 7.23
N PHE A 11 14.38 9.75 6.87
CA PHE A 11 14.56 10.87 7.80
C PHE A 11 13.37 11.04 8.78
N VAL A 12 12.19 10.50 8.46
CA VAL A 12 11.02 10.47 9.35
C VAL A 12 10.97 9.15 10.13
N HIS A 13 11.19 8.03 9.45
CA HIS A 13 10.94 6.69 10.00
C HIS A 13 12.20 5.95 10.47
N GLY A 14 13.39 6.54 10.36
CA GLY A 14 14.66 5.84 10.56
C GLY A 14 15.16 5.13 9.30
N LEU A 15 16.42 4.71 9.28
CA LEU A 15 17.04 4.04 8.14
C LEU A 15 16.43 2.65 7.88
N ASP A 16 15.91 2.03 8.94
CA ASP A 16 15.21 0.74 8.91
C ASP A 16 13.67 0.87 8.76
N GLY A 17 13.13 2.10 8.78
CA GLY A 17 11.69 2.36 8.78
C GLY A 17 10.99 2.10 10.12
N LEU A 18 11.73 1.75 11.17
CA LEU A 18 11.23 1.41 12.52
C LEU A 18 11.96 2.19 13.62
N GLY A 19 12.51 3.36 13.30
CA GLY A 19 13.17 4.25 14.25
C GLY A 19 14.56 3.79 14.70
N ASN A 20 15.24 2.93 13.92
CA ASN A 20 16.57 2.38 14.20
C ASN A 20 16.67 1.62 15.53
N GLN A 21 15.60 0.92 15.93
CA GLN A 21 15.49 0.26 17.23
C GLN A 21 16.14 -1.14 17.27
N ASN A 22 16.62 -1.65 16.13
CA ASN A 22 17.30 -2.95 16.01
C ASN A 22 16.46 -4.15 16.53
N PHE A 23 15.21 -4.24 16.05
CA PHE A 23 14.32 -5.36 16.35
C PHE A 23 14.87 -6.71 15.83
N PRO A 24 14.55 -7.84 16.49
CA PRO A 24 14.93 -9.16 15.99
C PRO A 24 14.21 -9.49 14.68
N GLN A 25 14.88 -10.26 13.82
CA GLN A 25 14.29 -10.72 12.56
C GLN A 25 13.09 -11.64 12.83
N PRO A 26 11.98 -11.50 12.05
CA PRO A 26 10.84 -12.40 12.17
C PRO A 26 11.22 -13.83 11.76
N LYS A 27 10.59 -14.82 12.39
CA LYS A 27 10.78 -16.25 12.04
C LYS A 27 9.95 -16.68 10.83
N SER A 28 8.86 -15.97 10.55
CA SER A 28 7.97 -16.22 9.42
C SER A 28 8.60 -15.77 8.11
N LYS A 29 8.14 -16.36 7.01
CA LYS A 29 8.50 -15.94 5.66
C LYS A 29 7.29 -15.32 4.95
N PRO A 30 7.51 -14.38 4.01
CA PRO A 30 6.47 -13.97 3.08
C PRO A 30 5.91 -15.18 2.33
N ILE A 31 4.65 -15.08 1.89
CA ILE A 31 4.09 -16.00 0.91
C ILE A 31 4.62 -15.66 -0.49
N GLU A 32 4.62 -16.64 -1.40
CA GLU A 32 5.10 -16.45 -2.78
C GLU A 32 4.19 -15.56 -3.64
N LYS A 33 2.90 -15.50 -3.28
CA LYS A 33 1.88 -14.72 -3.98
C LYS A 33 2.16 -13.22 -3.83
N SER A 34 2.01 -12.47 -4.93
CA SER A 34 2.09 -11.01 -4.86
C SER A 34 0.91 -10.41 -4.08
N ALA A 35 1.08 -9.19 -3.56
CA ALA A 35 0.00 -8.52 -2.84
C ALA A 35 -1.25 -8.30 -3.74
N ALA A 36 -1.06 -8.01 -5.03
CA ALA A 36 -2.16 -7.83 -5.97
C ALA A 36 -2.95 -9.13 -6.20
N GLU A 37 -2.26 -10.25 -6.46
CA GLU A 37 -2.91 -11.56 -6.59
C GLU A 37 -3.64 -11.97 -5.31
N TYR A 38 -3.07 -11.66 -4.14
CA TYR A 38 -3.72 -11.92 -2.86
C TYR A 38 -5.01 -11.10 -2.70
N LEU A 39 -4.97 -9.81 -3.03
CA LEU A 39 -6.16 -8.94 -2.98
C LEU A 39 -7.28 -9.44 -3.90
N VAL A 40 -6.95 -9.80 -5.14
CA VAL A 40 -7.93 -10.34 -6.10
C VAL A 40 -8.54 -11.64 -5.60
N GLU A 41 -7.73 -12.58 -5.12
CA GLU A 41 -8.23 -13.85 -4.58
C GLU A 41 -9.16 -13.62 -3.39
N GLN A 42 -8.76 -12.79 -2.40
CA GLN A 42 -9.58 -12.57 -1.22
C GLN A 42 -10.89 -11.86 -1.55
N ALA A 43 -10.87 -10.87 -2.45
CA ALA A 43 -12.11 -10.22 -2.90
C ALA A 43 -13.02 -11.20 -3.65
N SER A 44 -12.47 -12.09 -4.48
CA SER A 44 -13.23 -13.11 -5.20
C SER A 44 -13.87 -14.14 -4.27
N LEU A 45 -13.16 -14.56 -3.21
CA LEU A 45 -13.66 -15.52 -2.22
C LEU A 45 -14.76 -14.93 -1.32
N TYR A 46 -14.72 -13.63 -1.04
CA TYR A 46 -15.62 -12.95 -0.11
C TYR A 46 -16.17 -11.65 -0.74
N PRO A 47 -16.98 -11.76 -1.80
CA PRO A 47 -17.44 -10.60 -2.57
C PRO A 47 -18.30 -9.68 -1.70
N GLY A 48 -17.92 -8.41 -1.64
CA GLY A 48 -18.57 -7.35 -0.85
C GLY A 48 -18.20 -7.34 0.63
N GLU A 49 -17.43 -8.30 1.13
CA GLU A 49 -17.13 -8.42 2.58
C GLU A 49 -15.77 -7.83 2.96
N ILE A 50 -14.80 -7.84 2.05
CA ILE A 50 -13.43 -7.40 2.36
C ILE A 50 -13.33 -5.87 2.42
N THR A 51 -12.81 -5.38 3.54
CA THR A 51 -12.37 -3.99 3.69
C THR A 51 -10.84 -3.91 3.63
N VAL A 52 -10.30 -3.16 2.66
CA VAL A 52 -8.87 -2.87 2.56
C VAL A 52 -8.58 -1.54 3.26
N VAL A 53 -7.66 -1.57 4.22
CA VAL A 53 -7.13 -0.37 4.87
C VAL A 53 -5.78 -0.02 4.22
N ALA A 54 -5.79 0.94 3.31
CA ALA A 54 -4.61 1.36 2.55
C ALA A 54 -3.80 2.41 3.32
N LEU A 55 -2.68 1.98 3.91
CA LEU A 55 -1.82 2.80 4.78
C LEU A 55 -0.52 3.28 4.10
N GLY A 56 -0.38 3.02 2.80
CA GLY A 56 0.78 3.38 2.01
C GLY A 56 0.38 3.64 0.55
N PRO A 57 1.35 3.75 -0.37
CA PRO A 57 1.07 3.98 -1.78
C PRO A 57 0.12 2.95 -2.39
N LEU A 58 -0.80 3.43 -3.24
CA LEU A 58 -1.89 2.63 -3.81
C LEU A 58 -1.46 1.61 -4.86
N THR A 59 -0.16 1.42 -5.10
CA THR A 59 0.38 0.57 -6.17
C THR A 59 -0.20 -0.83 -6.19
N ASN A 60 -0.32 -1.50 -5.03
CA ASN A 60 -0.86 -2.86 -4.99
C ASN A 60 -2.36 -2.93 -5.34
N ILE A 61 -3.13 -1.90 -4.99
CA ILE A 61 -4.55 -1.81 -5.36
C ILE A 61 -4.68 -1.53 -6.85
N ALA A 62 -3.88 -0.61 -7.39
CA ALA A 62 -3.85 -0.34 -8.82
C ALA A 62 -3.51 -1.60 -9.64
N LEU A 63 -2.48 -2.35 -9.21
CA LEU A 63 -2.12 -3.62 -9.83
C LEU A 63 -3.21 -4.70 -9.69
N ALA A 64 -3.96 -4.73 -8.57
CA ALA A 64 -5.09 -5.65 -8.41
C ALA A 64 -6.21 -5.33 -9.40
N ILE A 65 -6.52 -4.04 -9.61
CA ILE A 65 -7.50 -3.57 -10.60
C ILE A 65 -7.06 -3.91 -12.03
N GLU A 66 -5.76 -3.75 -12.33
CA GLU A 66 -5.20 -4.13 -13.64
C GLU A 66 -5.22 -5.65 -13.87
N LEU A 67 -4.96 -6.43 -12.81
CA LEU A 67 -4.92 -7.89 -12.87
C LEU A 67 -6.32 -8.49 -13.08
N ASP A 68 -7.33 -7.96 -12.38
CA ASP A 68 -8.72 -8.38 -12.52
C ASP A 68 -9.66 -7.18 -12.33
N PRO A 69 -10.29 -6.66 -13.40
CA PRO A 69 -11.26 -5.58 -13.31
C PRO A 69 -12.44 -5.88 -12.37
N ALA A 70 -12.82 -7.16 -12.21
CA ALA A 70 -13.89 -7.59 -11.30
C ALA A 70 -13.52 -7.35 -9.82
N PHE A 71 -12.24 -7.14 -9.51
CA PHE A 71 -11.80 -6.74 -8.17
C PHE A 71 -12.58 -5.51 -7.65
N THR A 72 -12.86 -4.53 -8.52
CA THR A 72 -13.57 -3.31 -8.13
C THR A 72 -15.03 -3.56 -7.76
N GLU A 73 -15.65 -4.60 -8.32
CA GLU A 73 -17.02 -5.01 -8.00
C GLU A 73 -17.07 -5.92 -6.77
N ASN A 74 -16.03 -6.72 -6.57
CA ASN A 74 -15.95 -7.70 -5.49
C ASN A 74 -15.42 -7.11 -4.17
N ILE A 75 -14.67 -6.02 -4.20
CA ILE A 75 -14.17 -5.40 -2.97
C ILE A 75 -15.30 -4.66 -2.23
N GLY A 76 -15.43 -4.89 -0.92
CA GLY A 76 -16.48 -4.25 -0.11
C GLY A 76 -16.19 -2.77 0.15
N GLN A 77 -14.99 -2.47 0.68
CA GLN A 77 -14.62 -1.11 1.01
C GLN A 77 -13.10 -0.88 0.91
N ILE A 78 -12.70 0.32 0.53
CA ILE A 78 -11.32 0.79 0.67
C ILE A 78 -11.32 2.01 1.59
N ILE A 79 -10.57 1.93 2.68
CA ILE A 79 -10.30 3.04 3.60
C ILE A 79 -8.86 3.48 3.35
N LEU A 80 -8.68 4.71 2.88
CA LEU A 80 -7.39 5.24 2.46
C LEU A 80 -6.86 6.26 3.47
N LEU A 81 -5.62 6.07 3.92
CA LEU A 81 -4.77 7.13 4.45
C LEU A 81 -4.07 7.80 3.27
N GLY A 82 -4.50 8.99 2.89
CA GLY A 82 -3.81 9.75 1.84
C GLY A 82 -4.50 11.05 1.48
N GLY A 83 -3.76 11.88 0.76
CA GLY A 83 -4.23 13.18 0.28
C GLY A 83 -4.15 14.31 1.31
N ALA A 84 -4.18 15.54 0.79
CA ALA A 84 -4.16 16.77 1.57
C ALA A 84 -5.26 17.70 1.02
N PHE A 85 -6.46 17.63 1.60
CA PHE A 85 -7.62 18.39 1.12
C PHE A 85 -7.77 19.69 1.93
N LEU A 86 -7.70 20.83 1.24
CA LEU A 86 -7.77 22.18 1.84
C LEU A 86 -6.69 22.47 2.90
N VAL A 87 -5.56 21.75 2.84
CA VAL A 87 -4.40 21.89 3.72
C VAL A 87 -3.11 21.65 2.91
N ASN A 88 -1.95 22.00 3.47
CA ASN A 88 -0.66 21.73 2.83
C ASN A 88 -0.32 20.24 2.87
N GLY A 89 0.42 19.77 1.84
CA GLY A 89 1.01 18.44 1.81
C GLY A 89 2.22 18.25 2.73
N ASN A 90 2.65 17.00 2.90
CA ASN A 90 3.77 16.61 3.76
C ASN A 90 5.06 16.23 2.97
N VAL A 91 4.96 16.00 1.65
CA VAL A 91 6.12 15.78 0.76
C VAL A 91 6.53 17.06 0.05
N ASN A 92 5.54 17.82 -0.42
CA ASN A 92 5.70 19.17 -0.94
C ASN A 92 4.41 19.95 -0.62
N PRO A 93 4.34 21.28 -0.86
CA PRO A 93 3.15 22.06 -0.49
C PRO A 93 1.81 21.53 -1.04
N ALA A 94 1.82 20.79 -2.14
CA ALA A 94 0.65 20.28 -2.85
C ALA A 94 0.48 18.75 -2.81
N SER A 95 1.34 17.99 -2.12
CA SER A 95 1.29 16.51 -2.17
C SER A 95 1.50 15.86 -0.80
N GLU A 96 0.61 14.91 -0.50
CA GLU A 96 0.78 13.92 0.55
C GLU A 96 1.73 12.80 0.06
N ALA A 97 2.26 11.99 0.97
CA ALA A 97 3.32 11.03 0.71
C ALA A 97 2.90 9.75 -0.02
N ASN A 98 1.67 9.27 0.22
CA ASN A 98 1.18 8.01 -0.35
C ASN A 98 0.78 8.13 -1.83
#